data_AF-A0A534I035-F1
#
_entry.id   AF-A0A534I035-F1
#
_cell.length_a   1.000
_cell.length_b   1.000
_cell.length_c   1.000
_cell.angle_alpha   90.00
_cell.angle_beta   90.00
_cell.angle_gamma   90.00
#
_symmetry.space_group_name_H-M   'P 1'
#
loop_
_entity.id
_entity.type
_entity.pdbx_description
1 polymer ?
#
loop_
_entity_poly.entity_id
_entity_poly.type
_entity_poly.pdbx_seq_one_letter_code
_entity_poly.pdbx_strand_id
1 'polypeptide(L)'
;MASLLRYVLRRLLSTVPILFALTIVIFTLTRLIGDPVSAYVTPQMGPEEIQRIREIYHFNDPIPVQYYYYLLGLIRGDCGFSRSQGVPVTTAIGAYLPATVELALTAFLLSFFGGIALGTLSAVKRDRPLDHATRLFALGGYALPSFFLGLILLYVFYTQLRWVGP
;
A
#
# COMPACT_ATOMS: atom_id res chain seq x y z
N MET A 1 10.65 -27.76 10.86
CA MET A 1 10.25 -26.49 11.50
C MET A 1 11.36 -25.44 11.62
N ALA A 2 12.56 -25.77 12.11
CA ALA A 2 13.63 -24.77 12.35
C ALA A 2 14.06 -23.96 11.10
N SER A 3 13.94 -24.54 9.90
CA SER A 3 14.23 -23.87 8.62
C SER A 3 13.18 -22.82 8.22
N LEU A 4 11.88 -23.13 8.40
CA LEU A 4 10.78 -22.20 8.09
C LEU A 4 10.79 -21.00 9.03
N LEU A 5 10.97 -21.24 10.34
CA LEU A 5 11.01 -20.17 11.33
C LEU A 5 12.22 -19.26 11.09
N ARG A 6 13.39 -19.83 10.77
CA ARG A 6 14.58 -19.07 10.37
C ARG A 6 14.37 -18.29 9.07
N TYR A 7 13.65 -18.85 8.09
CA TYR A 7 13.30 -18.15 6.85
C TYR A 7 12.36 -16.97 7.11
N VAL A 8 11.29 -17.18 7.88
CA VAL A 8 10.32 -16.13 8.23
C VAL A 8 11.00 -15.01 9.01
N LEU A 9 11.83 -15.34 10.02
CA LEU A 9 12.61 -14.36 10.76
C LEU A 9 13.56 -13.57 9.85
N ARG A 10 14.30 -14.25 8.97
CA ARG A 10 15.19 -13.58 8.01
C ARG A 10 14.43 -12.62 7.10
N ARG A 11 13.22 -13.01 6.68
CA ARG A 11 12.35 -12.17 5.83
C ARG A 11 11.81 -10.96 6.60
N LEU A 12 11.34 -11.14 7.83
CA LEU A 12 10.90 -10.04 8.70
C LEU A 12 12.04 -9.05 8.99
N LEU A 13 13.22 -9.57 9.33
CA LEU A 13 14.43 -8.76 9.53
C LEU A 13 14.83 -8.01 8.24
N SER A 14 14.69 -8.63 7.07
CA SER A 14 14.96 -7.98 5.79
C SER A 14 13.96 -6.86 5.45
N THR A 15 12.78 -6.84 6.08
CA THR A 15 11.80 -5.75 5.92
C THR A 15 12.23 -4.48 6.65
N VAL A 16 12.97 -4.58 7.75
CA VAL A 16 13.44 -3.43 8.54
C VAL A 16 14.24 -2.42 7.71
N PRO A 17 15.30 -2.79 6.96
CA PRO A 17 16.05 -1.81 6.16
C PRO A 17 15.18 -1.21 5.03
N ILE A 18 14.22 -1.96 4.49
CA ILE A 18 13.29 -1.47 3.47
C ILE A 18 12.37 -0.39 4.06
N LEU A 19 11.78 -0.65 5.23
CA LEU A 19 10.93 0.32 5.92
C LEU A 19 11.74 1.56 6.33
N PHE A 20 12.96 1.37 6.82
CA PHE A 20 13.83 2.48 7.16
C PHE A 20 14.14 3.35 5.93
N ALA A 21 14.56 2.74 4.82
CA ALA A 21 14.77 3.46 3.56
C ALA A 21 13.51 4.18 3.08
N LEU A 22 12.34 3.55 3.22
CA LEU A 22 11.05 4.15 2.88
C LEU A 22 10.76 5.39 3.74
N THR A 23 11.01 5.34 5.05
CA THR A 23 10.82 6.52 5.92
C THR A 23 11.74 7.67 5.53
N ILE A 24 12.98 7.41 5.13
CA ILE A 24 13.90 8.44 4.62
C ILE A 24 13.31 9.06 3.36
N VAL A 25 12.93 8.24 2.37
CA VAL A 25 12.36 8.71 1.11
C VAL A 25 11.12 9.55 1.35
N ILE A 26 10.17 9.07 2.15
CA ILE A 26 8.93 9.81 2.45
C ILE A 26 9.25 11.13 3.15
N PHE A 27 10.10 11.11 4.17
CA PHE A 27 10.48 12.30 4.93
C PHE A 27 11.22 13.34 4.07
N THR A 28 12.07 12.89 3.14
CA THR A 28 12.73 13.78 2.19
C THR A 28 11.72 14.38 1.21
N LEU A 29 10.86 13.55 0.61
CA LEU A 29 9.86 14.02 -0.36
C LEU A 29 8.89 15.04 0.27
N THR A 30 8.44 14.82 1.50
CA THR A 30 7.53 15.77 2.18
C THR A 30 8.19 17.13 2.42
N ARG A 31 9.49 17.17 2.68
CA ARG A 31 10.27 18.43 2.84
C ARG A 31 10.60 19.12 1.52
N LEU A 32 10.69 18.37 0.43
CA LEU A 32 10.94 18.93 -0.89
C LEU A 32 9.71 19.62 -1.47
N ILE A 33 8.51 19.15 -1.11
CA ILE A 33 7.24 19.72 -1.59
C ILE A 33 6.95 21.08 -0.94
N GLY A 34 7.42 21.33 0.29
CA GLY A 34 7.26 22.62 0.95
C GLY A 34 7.54 22.60 2.45
N ASP A 35 7.20 23.69 3.11
CA ASP A 35 7.38 23.83 4.56
C ASP A 35 6.38 22.92 5.31
N PRO A 36 6.83 21.96 6.15
CA PRO A 36 5.97 21.05 6.88
C PRO A 36 4.98 21.76 7.84
N VAL A 37 5.29 22.98 8.25
CA VAL A 37 4.42 23.81 9.08
C VAL A 37 3.09 24.08 8.39
N SER A 38 3.10 24.22 7.06
CA SER A 38 1.90 24.48 6.26
C SER A 38 0.78 23.45 6.46
N ALA A 39 1.11 22.23 6.89
CA ALA A 39 0.13 21.21 7.23
C ALA A 39 -0.72 21.56 8.46
N TYR A 40 -0.21 22.43 9.34
CA TYR A 40 -0.81 22.83 10.61
C TYR A 40 -1.33 24.28 10.60
N VAL A 41 -0.93 25.10 9.62
CA VAL A 41 -1.41 26.48 9.50
C VAL A 41 -2.86 26.52 9.03
N THR A 42 -3.62 27.45 9.60
CA THR A 42 -5.01 27.76 9.23
C THR A 42 -5.07 29.24 8.82
N PRO A 43 -5.95 29.67 7.88
CA PRO A 43 -5.94 31.06 7.36
C PRO A 43 -6.07 32.17 8.42
N GLN A 44 -6.65 31.87 9.59
CA GLN A 44 -6.85 32.81 10.69
C GLN A 44 -5.66 32.90 11.67
N MET A 45 -4.63 32.07 11.48
CA MET A 45 -3.55 31.89 12.44
C MET A 45 -2.51 33.01 12.33
N GLY A 46 -2.17 33.65 13.45
CA GLY A 46 -1.20 34.75 13.49
C GLY A 46 0.26 34.26 13.36
N PRO A 47 1.21 35.14 13.00
CA PRO A 47 2.62 34.78 12.86
C PRO A 47 3.23 34.21 14.16
N GLU A 48 2.79 34.68 15.32
CA GLU A 48 3.24 34.16 16.63
C GLU A 48 2.77 32.72 16.90
N GLU A 49 1.54 32.37 16.49
CA GLU A 49 1.01 31.02 16.63
C GLU A 49 1.72 30.05 15.67
N ILE A 50 2.01 30.49 14.45
CA ILE A 50 2.78 29.71 13.47
C ILE A 50 4.19 29.42 14.02
N GLN A 51 4.83 30.41 14.66
CA GLN A 51 6.14 30.23 15.28
C GLN A 51 6.09 29.25 16.46
N ARG A 52 5.04 29.32 17.27
CA ARG A 52 4.82 28.36 18.36
C ARG A 52 4.67 26.92 17.84
N ILE A 53 3.96 26.73 16.72
CA ILE A 53 3.84 25.42 16.06
C ILE A 53 5.22 24.93 15.57
N ARG A 54 6.04 25.81 14.98
CA ARG A 54 7.40 25.45 14.56
C ARG A 54 8.25 24.94 15.71
N GLU A 55 8.12 25.53 16.88
CA GLU A 55 8.84 25.11 18.08
C GLU A 55 8.31 23.78 18.62
N ILE A 56 6.99 23.62 18.74
CA ILE A 56 6.37 22.38 19.26
C ILE A 56 6.73 21.16 18.41
N TYR A 57 6.72 21.30 17.08
CA TYR A 57 7.00 20.20 16.15
C TYR A 57 8.47 20.13 15.72
N HIS A 58 9.36 20.90 16.36
CA HIS A 58 10.79 20.89 16.07
C HIS A 58 11.13 21.29 14.62
N PHE A 59 10.25 22.01 13.92
CA PHE A 59 10.47 22.37 12.52
C PHE A 59 11.63 23.36 12.31
N ASN A 60 12.09 24.03 13.37
CA ASN A 60 13.27 24.89 13.36
C ASN A 60 14.58 24.13 13.64
N ASP A 61 14.51 22.87 14.10
CA ASP A 61 15.71 22.10 14.46
C ASP A 61 16.44 21.59 13.20
N PRO A 62 17.72 21.18 13.30
CA PRO A 62 18.43 20.58 12.17
C PRO A 62 17.69 19.36 11.60
N ILE A 63 17.71 19.18 10.27
CA ILE A 63 16.98 18.10 9.57
C ILE A 63 17.15 16.70 10.21
N PRO A 64 18.35 16.28 10.65
CA PRO A 64 18.52 14.99 11.31
C PRO A 64 17.73 14.85 12.64
N VAL A 65 17.61 15.94 13.40
CA VAL A 65 16.85 15.97 14.66
C VAL A 65 15.36 15.85 14.37
N GLN A 66 14.88 16.54 13.34
CA GLN A 66 13.49 16.41 12.92
C GLN A 66 13.16 14.99 12.44
N TYR A 67 14.10 14.33 11.75
CA TYR A 67 13.93 12.94 11.31
C TYR A 67 13.88 11.97 12.50
N TYR A 68 14.71 12.22 13.52
CA TYR A 68 14.67 11.45 14.75
C TYR A 68 13.31 11.53 15.46
N TYR A 69 12.74 12.73 15.62
CA TYR A 69 11.41 12.88 16.22
C TYR A 69 10.30 12.24 15.37
N TYR A 70 10.38 12.36 14.05
CA TYR A 70 9.47 11.70 13.13
C TYR A 70 9.50 10.16 13.29
N LEU A 71 10.69 9.57 13.32
CA LEU A 71 10.89 8.13 13.56
C LEU A 71 10.38 7.70 14.93
N LEU A 72 10.67 8.50 15.96
CA LEU A 72 10.22 8.21 17.33
C LEU A 72 8.69 8.22 17.43
N GLY A 73 8.03 9.18 16.77
CA GLY A 73 6.57 9.22 16.66
C GLY A 73 6.01 7.96 16.00
N LEU A 74 6.54 7.59 14.83
CA LEU A 74 6.14 6.38 14.11
C LEU A 74 6.28 5.10 14.94
N ILE A 75 7.41 4.93 15.64
CA ILE A 75 7.66 3.75 16.48
C ILE A 75 6.68 3.70 17.67
N ARG A 76 6.24 4.86 18.18
CA ARG A 76 5.23 4.96 19.24
C ARG A 76 3.79 4.81 18.71
N GLY A 77 3.61 4.61 17.41
CA GLY A 77 2.31 4.49 16.76
C GLY A 77 1.64 5.83 16.44
N ASP A 78 2.36 6.95 16.57
CA ASP A 78 1.90 8.25 16.12
C ASP A 78 2.23 8.44 14.63
N CYS A 79 1.25 8.17 13.79
CA CYS A 79 1.33 8.38 12.34
C CYS A 79 0.89 9.80 11.93
N GLY A 80 0.57 10.68 12.89
CA GLY A 80 0.09 12.04 12.64
C GLY A 80 -1.37 12.12 12.19
N PHE A 81 -1.72 13.26 11.59
CA PHE A 81 -3.08 13.64 11.23
C PHE A 81 -3.27 13.75 9.72
N SER A 82 -4.34 13.15 9.18
CA SER A 82 -4.68 13.22 7.77
C SER A 82 -5.50 14.48 7.48
N ARG A 83 -4.96 15.41 6.69
CA ARG A 83 -5.69 16.62 6.27
C ARG A 83 -6.78 16.33 5.24
N SER A 84 -6.58 15.34 4.37
CA SER A 84 -7.57 14.99 3.34
C SER A 84 -8.84 14.37 3.93
N GLN A 85 -8.71 13.66 5.05
CA GLN A 85 -9.84 13.00 5.71
C GLN A 85 -10.26 13.65 7.04
N GLY A 86 -9.47 14.60 7.56
CA GLY A 86 -9.77 15.28 8.83
C GLY A 86 -9.73 14.38 10.07
N VAL A 87 -8.99 13.27 10.02
CA VAL A 87 -8.89 12.28 11.10
C VAL A 87 -7.45 11.82 11.31
N PRO A 88 -7.11 11.24 12.47
CA PRO A 88 -5.80 10.60 12.67
C PRO A 88 -5.52 9.55 11.58
N VAL A 89 -4.26 9.47 11.13
CA VAL A 89 -3.87 8.56 10.04
C VAL A 89 -4.12 7.10 10.42
N THR A 90 -3.92 6.74 11.68
CA THR A 90 -4.21 5.39 12.21
C THR A 90 -5.69 5.03 12.07
N THR A 91 -6.60 5.97 12.33
CA THR A 91 -8.05 5.78 12.13
C THR A 91 -8.39 5.60 10.65
N ALA A 92 -7.81 6.43 9.78
CA ALA A 92 -8.01 6.32 8.33
C ALA A 92 -7.53 4.95 7.81
N ILE A 93 -6.33 4.51 8.21
CA ILE A 93 -5.81 3.18 7.86
C ILE A 93 -6.78 2.10 8.35
N GLY A 94 -7.24 2.19 9.59
CA GLY A 94 -8.20 1.24 10.17
C GLY A 94 -9.51 1.13 9.39
N ALA A 95 -9.98 2.23 8.78
CA ALA A 95 -11.21 2.23 7.97
C ALA A 95 -11.05 1.47 6.63
N TYR A 96 -9.87 1.55 5.99
CA TYR A 96 -9.62 0.92 4.68
C TYR A 96 -8.92 -0.45 4.75
N LEU A 97 -8.30 -0.77 5.87
CA LEU A 97 -7.56 -2.01 6.05
C LEU A 97 -8.45 -3.26 5.86
N PRO A 98 -9.70 -3.33 6.39
CA PRO A 98 -10.55 -4.51 6.22
C PRO A 98 -10.84 -4.83 4.75
N ALA A 99 -11.24 -3.82 3.97
CA ALA A 99 -11.51 -3.98 2.54
C ALA A 99 -10.26 -4.42 1.76
N THR A 100 -9.09 -3.89 2.12
CA THR A 100 -7.81 -4.27 1.51
C THR A 100 -7.48 -5.73 1.81
N VAL A 101 -7.67 -6.16 3.07
CA VAL A 101 -7.42 -7.54 3.50
C VAL A 101 -8.40 -8.49 2.82
N GLU A 102 -9.69 -8.15 2.77
CA GLU A 102 -10.72 -8.94 2.09
C GLU A 102 -10.37 -9.13 0.60
N LEU A 103 -10.03 -8.04 -0.09
CA LEU A 103 -9.64 -8.08 -1.50
C LEU A 103 -8.38 -8.93 -1.70
N ALA A 104 -7.34 -8.70 -0.89
CA ALA A 104 -6.06 -9.42 -1.00
C ALA A 104 -6.21 -10.92 -0.73
N LEU A 105 -6.97 -11.29 0.31
CA LEU A 105 -7.24 -12.69 0.64
C LEU A 105 -8.08 -13.36 -0.44
N THR A 106 -9.13 -12.71 -0.93
CA THR A 106 -9.98 -13.26 -1.99
C THR A 106 -9.17 -13.49 -3.27
N ALA A 107 -8.40 -12.49 -3.70
CA ALA A 107 -7.51 -12.59 -4.85
C ALA A 107 -6.45 -13.68 -4.68
N PHE A 108 -5.86 -13.79 -3.49
CA PHE A 108 -4.89 -14.83 -3.16
C PHE A 108 -5.51 -16.23 -3.26
N LEU A 109 -6.67 -16.47 -2.64
CA LEU A 109 -7.32 -17.78 -2.65
C LEU A 109 -7.72 -18.18 -4.08
N LEU A 110 -8.32 -17.27 -4.85
CA LEU A 110 -8.68 -17.52 -6.23
C LEU A 110 -7.45 -17.83 -7.10
N SER A 111 -6.38 -17.05 -6.93
CA SER A 111 -5.13 -17.26 -7.69
C SER A 111 -4.41 -18.54 -7.28
N PHE A 112 -4.40 -18.86 -5.98
CA PHE A 112 -3.73 -20.03 -5.44
C PHE A 112 -4.44 -21.31 -5.91
N PHE A 113 -5.73 -21.44 -5.66
CA PHE A 113 -6.48 -22.64 -6.06
C PHE A 113 -6.66 -22.72 -7.58
N GLY A 114 -7.03 -21.60 -8.23
CA GLY A 114 -7.20 -21.55 -9.67
C GLY A 114 -5.89 -21.79 -10.42
N GLY A 115 -4.79 -21.18 -9.96
CA GLY A 115 -3.47 -21.37 -10.55
C GLY A 115 -2.96 -22.79 -10.42
N ILE A 116 -3.13 -23.43 -9.26
CA ILE A 116 -2.78 -24.84 -9.07
C ILE A 116 -3.65 -25.74 -9.96
N ALA A 117 -4.97 -25.54 -9.98
CA ALA A 117 -5.88 -26.35 -10.79
C ALA A 117 -5.60 -26.24 -12.29
N LEU A 118 -5.47 -25.02 -12.82
CA LEU A 118 -5.16 -24.81 -14.24
C LEU A 118 -3.75 -25.25 -14.59
N GLY A 119 -2.76 -25.01 -13.73
CA GLY A 119 -1.37 -25.43 -13.93
C GLY A 119 -1.23 -26.95 -13.94
N THR A 120 -1.89 -27.65 -13.00
CA THR A 120 -1.90 -29.12 -12.98
C THR A 120 -2.64 -29.70 -14.18
N LEU A 121 -3.78 -29.13 -14.57
CA LEU A 121 -4.54 -29.56 -15.76
C LEU A 121 -3.72 -29.41 -17.05
N SER A 122 -3.03 -28.28 -17.21
CA SER A 122 -2.11 -28.02 -18.33
C SER A 122 -0.96 -29.03 -18.35
N ALA A 123 -0.36 -29.33 -17.19
CA ALA A 123 0.73 -30.30 -17.09
C ALA A 123 0.31 -31.74 -17.41
N VAL A 124 -0.85 -32.19 -16.92
CA VAL A 124 -1.35 -33.55 -17.15
C VAL A 124 -1.84 -33.73 -18.59
N LYS A 125 -2.48 -32.71 -19.18
CA LYS A 125 -3.00 -32.76 -20.56
C LYS A 125 -2.05 -32.09 -21.56
N ARG A 126 -0.74 -32.26 -21.34
CA ARG A 126 0.31 -31.65 -22.17
C ARG A 126 0.06 -31.86 -23.67
N ASP A 127 0.25 -30.79 -24.45
CA ASP A 127 0.11 -30.77 -25.91
C ASP A 127 -1.29 -31.17 -26.42
N ARG A 128 -2.32 -31.04 -25.57
CA ARG A 128 -3.73 -31.16 -25.93
C ARG A 128 -4.37 -29.78 -26.03
N PRO A 129 -5.52 -29.63 -26.72
CA PRO A 129 -6.20 -28.33 -26.84
C PRO A 129 -6.49 -27.65 -25.50
N LEU A 130 -6.73 -28.41 -24.42
CA LEU A 130 -6.91 -27.87 -23.08
C LEU A 130 -5.64 -27.23 -22.50
N ASP A 131 -4.46 -27.80 -22.78
CA ASP A 131 -3.18 -27.20 -22.41
C ASP A 131 -2.93 -25.89 -23.18
N HIS A 132 -3.17 -25.89 -24.49
CA HIS A 132 -3.05 -24.67 -25.29
C HIS A 132 -4.01 -23.56 -24.83
N ALA A 133 -5.27 -23.89 -24.54
CA ALA A 133 -6.27 -22.93 -24.06
C ALA A 133 -5.88 -22.32 -22.71
N THR A 134 -5.43 -23.15 -21.76
CA THR A 134 -5.02 -22.67 -20.42
C THR A 134 -3.75 -21.83 -20.49
N ARG A 135 -2.78 -22.19 -21.33
CA ARG A 135 -1.58 -21.37 -21.57
C ARG A 135 -1.91 -20.04 -22.24
N LEU A 136 -2.77 -20.04 -23.26
CA LEU A 136 -3.21 -18.81 -23.92
C LEU A 136 -3.93 -17.88 -22.93
N PHE A 137 -4.79 -18.42 -22.08
CA PHE A 137 -5.46 -17.66 -21.02
C PHE A 137 -4.45 -17.06 -20.03
N ALA A 138 -3.50 -17.86 -19.53
CA ALA A 138 -2.49 -17.41 -18.59
C ALA A 138 -1.56 -16.33 -19.19
N LEU A 139 -1.10 -16.55 -20.43
CA LEU A 139 -0.26 -15.59 -21.15
C LEU A 139 -1.02 -14.30 -21.47
N GLY A 140 -2.28 -14.41 -21.88
CA GLY A 140 -3.15 -13.24 -22.12
C GLY A 140 -3.34 -12.41 -20.87
N GLY A 141 -3.65 -13.05 -19.73
CA GLY A 141 -3.77 -12.37 -18.44
C GLY A 141 -2.46 -11.70 -17.99
N TYR A 142 -1.31 -12.34 -18.24
CA TYR A 142 0.00 -11.79 -17.88
C TYR A 142 0.46 -10.65 -18.80
N ALA A 143 0.13 -10.71 -20.09
CA ALA A 143 0.55 -9.73 -21.08
C ALA A 143 -0.24 -8.41 -21.00
N LEU A 144 -1.46 -8.45 -20.48
CA LEU A 144 -2.30 -7.25 -20.33
C LEU A 144 -1.85 -6.43 -19.11
N PRO A 145 -1.70 -5.10 -19.25
CA PRO A 145 -1.51 -4.24 -18.10
C PRO A 145 -2.69 -4.36 -17.13
N SER A 146 -2.40 -4.46 -15.83
CA SER A 146 -3.42 -4.67 -14.80
C SER A 146 -4.50 -3.58 -14.79
N PHE A 147 -4.13 -2.31 -15.02
CA PHE A 147 -5.09 -1.21 -15.11
C PHE A 147 -6.06 -1.38 -16.29
N PHE A 148 -5.57 -1.84 -17.44
CA PHE A 148 -6.37 -2.02 -18.64
C PHE A 148 -7.34 -3.19 -18.49
N LEU A 149 -6.86 -4.31 -17.93
CA LEU A 149 -7.71 -5.43 -17.57
C LEU A 149 -8.80 -4.98 -16.56
N GLY A 150 -8.42 -4.17 -15.56
CA GLY A 150 -9.37 -3.59 -14.61
C GLY A 150 -10.46 -2.77 -15.28
N LEU A 151 -10.13 -1.95 -16.28
CA LEU A 151 -11.11 -1.18 -17.05
C LEU A 151 -12.05 -2.07 -17.87
N ILE A 152 -11.54 -3.13 -18.51
CA ILE A 152 -12.38 -4.10 -19.24
C ILE A 152 -13.34 -4.80 -18.29
N LEU A 153 -12.83 -5.29 -17.16
CA LEU A 153 -13.67 -5.97 -16.16
C LEU A 153 -14.73 -5.01 -15.62
N LEU A 154 -14.38 -3.76 -15.33
CA LEU A 154 -15.33 -2.75 -14.91
C LEU A 154 -16.40 -2.53 -15.98
N TYR A 155 -16.04 -2.34 -17.24
CA TYR A 155 -17.02 -2.20 -18.33
C TYR A 155 -17.96 -3.41 -18.41
N VAL A 156 -17.43 -4.63 -18.39
CA VAL A 156 -18.22 -5.86 -18.53
C VAL A 156 -19.14 -6.07 -17.31
N PHE A 157 -18.61 -6.01 -16.09
CA PHE A 157 -19.37 -6.32 -14.87
C PHE A 157 -20.29 -5.19 -14.41
N TYR A 158 -19.88 -3.94 -14.58
CA TYR A 158 -20.68 -2.78 -14.18
C TYR A 158 -21.70 -2.39 -15.25
N THR A 159 -21.28 -2.24 -16.52
CA THR A 159 -22.19 -1.70 -17.56
C THR A 159 -23.04 -2.75 -18.24
N GLN A 160 -22.45 -3.88 -18.64
CA GLN A 160 -23.15 -4.91 -19.42
C GLN A 160 -23.95 -5.83 -18.50
N LEU A 161 -23.29 -6.39 -17.48
CA LEU A 161 -23.89 -7.38 -16.57
C LEU A 161 -24.66 -6.76 -15.39
N ARG A 162 -24.37 -5.50 -15.03
CA ARG A 162 -24.96 -4.78 -13.88
C ARG A 162 -24.87 -5.56 -12.56
N TRP A 163 -23.77 -6.30 -12.38
CA TRP A 163 -23.57 -7.15 -11.20
C TRP A 163 -23.15 -6.37 -9.96
N VAL A 164 -22.48 -5.24 -10.17
CA VAL A 164 -22.15 -4.31 -9.11
C VAL A 164 -23.20 -3.21 -9.18
N GLY A 165 -24.03 -3.11 -8.15
CA GLY A 165 -25.09 -2.11 -8.06
C GLY A 165 -24.55 -0.67 -8.15
N PRO A 166 -25.42 0.34 -8.30
CA PRO A 166 -25.02 1.74 -8.33
C PRO A 166 -24.31 2.18 -7.06
#